data_AF-A0AAV0M4G4-F1
#
_entry.id   AF-A0AAV0M4G4-F1
#
_cell.length_a   1.000
_cell.length_b   1.000
_cell.length_c   1.000
_cell.angle_alpha   90.00
_cell.angle_beta   90.00
_cell.angle_gamma   90.00
#
_symmetry.space_group_name_H-M   'P 1'
#
loop_
_entity.id
_entity.type
_entity.pdbx_description
1 polymer ?
#
loop_
_entity_poly.entity_id
_entity_poly.type
_entity_poly.pdbx_seq_one_letter_code
_entity_poly.pdbx_strand_id
1 'polypeptide(L)'
;LVGVENLYSQVSLYGGQVLSWRTDQGEELLFTSSKAIFKPPNPVRGGIPICFPQFGNRGALEQHGFARKKLWVVDGNPPPLHPNDSYGKSFVDLLLKPSEDDLKMWPHSEVRVEGLETLDYLDNLLRRERFTEQGDTLTFESEVDRVYLSSSDVISVFDHQSKRTFQIRKKGLPDVVVWNPWEKKAKAMADLGDEEYKQMLCVDGAAIEKPITLKPGEEWTGRLELSLIPSS
;
A
#
# COMPACT_ATOMS: atom_id res chain seq x y z
N LEU A 1 18.70 8.47 -4.77
CA LEU A 1 17.68 9.36 -5.34
C LEU A 1 17.70 9.16 -6.85
N VAL A 2 16.55 8.92 -7.47
CA VAL A 2 16.36 8.92 -8.92
C VAL A 2 15.28 9.96 -9.18
N GLY A 3 15.51 10.86 -10.13
CA GLY A 3 14.58 11.95 -10.45
C GLY A 3 14.44 12.09 -11.95
N VAL A 4 13.21 12.34 -12.40
CA VAL A 4 12.90 12.64 -13.80
C VAL A 4 12.68 14.15 -13.92
N GLU A 5 12.97 14.73 -15.08
CA GLU A 5 12.56 16.11 -15.33
C GLU A 5 11.03 16.21 -15.23
N ASN A 6 10.56 17.18 -14.43
CA ASN A 6 9.15 17.49 -14.17
C ASN A 6 8.30 16.41 -13.48
N LEU A 7 8.85 15.27 -13.03
CA LEU A 7 8.15 14.34 -12.14
C LEU A 7 9.09 13.79 -11.05
N TYR A 8 8.76 14.10 -9.80
CA TYR A 8 9.54 13.69 -8.63
C TYR A 8 8.93 12.46 -7.95
N SER A 9 9.78 11.49 -7.61
CA SER A 9 9.43 10.41 -6.69
C SER A 9 10.60 10.15 -5.73
N GLN A 10 10.30 9.59 -4.57
CA GLN A 10 11.31 9.17 -3.60
C GLN A 10 11.04 7.72 -3.17
N VAL A 11 12.07 6.88 -3.27
CA VAL A 11 12.05 5.50 -2.79
C VAL A 11 13.11 5.32 -1.72
N SER A 12 12.72 4.76 -0.59
CA SER A 12 13.59 4.36 0.50
C SER A 12 14.16 2.97 0.25
N LEU A 13 15.49 2.85 0.33
CA LEU A 13 16.15 1.54 0.39
C LEU A 13 15.73 0.77 1.64
N TYR A 14 15.44 1.47 2.74
CA TYR A 14 14.87 0.82 3.91
C TYR A 14 13.39 0.51 3.66
N GLY A 15 13.04 -0.78 3.73
CA GLY A 15 11.71 -1.30 3.45
C GLY A 15 11.29 -1.38 1.98
N GLY A 16 12.16 -0.98 1.03
CA GLY A 16 11.85 -0.97 -0.41
C GLY A 16 10.73 0.01 -0.78
N GLN A 17 10.52 1.02 0.07
CA GLN A 17 9.25 1.72 0.23
C GLN A 17 9.22 3.02 -0.57
N VAL A 18 8.26 3.18 -1.48
CA VAL A 18 7.99 4.48 -2.11
C VAL A 18 7.44 5.42 -1.02
N LEU A 19 8.02 6.61 -0.86
CA LEU A 19 7.68 7.58 0.20
C LEU A 19 7.01 8.86 -0.31
N SER A 20 7.25 9.20 -1.58
CA SER A 20 6.76 10.43 -2.20
C SER A 20 6.58 10.20 -3.71
N TRP A 21 5.54 10.80 -4.25
CA TRP A 21 5.28 10.91 -5.68
C TRP A 21 4.53 12.24 -5.90
N ARG A 22 5.08 13.10 -6.76
CA ARG A 22 4.59 14.46 -6.95
C ARG A 22 4.19 14.74 -8.38
N THR A 23 3.22 15.64 -8.53
CA THR A 23 2.92 16.28 -9.82
C THR A 23 4.07 17.17 -10.29
N ASP A 24 4.01 17.61 -11.54
CA ASP A 24 4.86 18.65 -12.12
C ASP A 24 4.76 19.99 -11.38
N GLN A 25 3.59 20.27 -10.79
CA GLN A 25 3.33 21.41 -9.92
C GLN A 25 3.83 21.22 -8.48
N GLY A 26 4.37 20.04 -8.15
CA GLY A 26 4.95 19.73 -6.84
C GLY A 26 3.96 19.29 -5.75
N GLU A 27 2.68 19.07 -6.09
CA GLU A 27 1.66 18.51 -5.19
C GLU A 27 2.04 17.07 -4.78
N GLU A 28 1.98 16.76 -3.49
CA GLU A 28 2.25 15.41 -2.99
C GLU A 28 1.01 14.51 -3.13
N LEU A 29 1.18 13.37 -3.80
CA LEU A 29 0.12 12.41 -4.09
C LEU A 29 0.14 11.19 -3.14
N LEU A 30 1.25 10.98 -2.42
CA LEU A 30 1.37 9.93 -1.41
C LEU A 30 1.48 10.54 -0.01
N PHE A 31 0.52 10.21 0.86
CA PHE A 31 0.61 10.58 2.26
C PHE A 31 1.84 9.97 2.93
N THR A 32 2.63 10.79 3.61
CA THR A 32 3.62 10.37 4.60
C THR A 32 3.49 11.24 5.84
N SER A 33 3.48 10.62 7.01
CA SER A 33 3.24 11.29 8.31
C SER A 33 4.30 12.35 8.64
N SER A 34 3.88 13.47 9.23
CA SER A 34 4.79 14.44 9.85
C SER A 34 5.52 13.89 11.08
N LYS A 35 4.98 12.84 11.72
CA LYS A 35 5.63 12.06 12.78
C LYS A 35 6.40 10.83 12.24
N ALA A 36 6.49 10.62 10.93
CA ALA A 36 7.13 9.44 10.35
C ALA A 36 8.59 9.30 10.82
N ILE A 37 8.94 8.15 11.40
CA ILE A 37 10.30 7.85 11.83
C ILE A 37 11.07 7.28 10.64
N PHE A 38 11.79 8.13 9.91
CA PHE A 38 12.65 7.76 8.77
C PHE A 38 13.95 7.02 9.19
N LYS A 39 13.90 6.22 10.26
CA LYS A 39 15.04 5.47 10.81
C LYS A 39 14.60 4.04 11.16
N PRO A 40 15.43 3.02 10.86
CA PRO A 40 15.23 1.65 11.35
C PRO A 40 15.06 1.60 12.89
N PRO A 41 14.32 0.64 13.45
CA PRO A 41 13.76 -0.56 12.80
C PRO A 41 12.33 -0.41 12.26
N ASN A 42 11.67 0.74 12.43
CA ASN A 42 10.26 0.87 12.04
C ASN A 42 10.11 1.21 10.54
N PRO A 43 9.16 0.59 9.81
CA PRO A 43 8.79 1.04 8.46
C PRO A 43 8.32 2.49 8.50
N VAL A 44 8.55 3.24 7.42
CA VAL A 44 8.11 4.64 7.37
C VAL A 44 6.57 4.67 7.36
N ARG A 45 5.95 5.61 8.06
CA ARG A 45 4.49 5.70 8.11
C ARG A 45 3.96 6.50 6.92
N GLY A 46 3.46 5.77 5.93
CA GLY A 46 2.87 6.32 4.70
C GLY A 46 3.51 5.69 3.46
N GLY A 47 3.35 6.36 2.32
CA GLY A 47 3.84 5.87 1.04
C GLY A 47 3.24 4.50 0.67
N ILE A 48 4.06 3.63 0.08
CA ILE A 48 3.64 2.29 -0.38
C ILE A 48 4.52 1.21 0.31
N PRO A 49 4.11 0.69 1.50
CA PRO A 49 4.89 -0.27 2.28
C PRO A 49 4.70 -1.73 1.83
N ILE A 50 5.80 -2.46 1.65
CA ILE A 50 5.77 -3.85 1.16
C ILE A 50 5.47 -4.84 2.30
N CYS A 51 4.25 -5.40 2.29
CA CYS A 51 3.75 -6.37 3.27
C CYS A 51 4.04 -7.82 2.82
N PHE A 52 5.22 -8.34 3.13
CA PHE A 52 5.69 -9.67 2.68
C PHE A 52 6.56 -10.36 3.77
N PRO A 53 6.49 -11.70 3.93
CA PRO A 53 5.68 -12.68 3.20
C PRO A 53 4.30 -12.95 3.83
N GLN A 54 3.82 -12.04 4.68
CA GLN A 54 2.55 -12.18 5.42
C GLN A 54 1.81 -10.84 5.39
N PHE A 55 0.48 -10.85 5.31
CA PHE A 55 -0.35 -9.67 5.60
C PHE A 55 -0.93 -9.76 7.02
N GLY A 56 -0.92 -8.65 7.77
CA GLY A 56 -1.41 -8.60 9.15
C GLY A 56 -0.76 -9.68 10.04
N ASN A 57 -1.54 -10.24 10.97
CA ASN A 57 -1.14 -11.34 11.86
C ASN A 57 -1.61 -12.71 11.32
N ARG A 58 -1.61 -12.93 9.99
CA ARG A 58 -2.22 -14.15 9.38
C ARG A 58 -1.35 -15.42 9.45
N GLY A 59 -0.26 -15.40 10.20
CA GLY A 59 0.67 -16.53 10.38
C GLY A 59 1.63 -16.28 11.54
N ALA A 60 2.69 -17.10 11.63
CA ALA A 60 3.64 -17.08 12.74
C ALA A 60 4.67 -15.93 12.71
N LEU A 61 4.66 -15.10 11.66
CA LEU A 61 5.58 -13.96 11.52
C LEU A 61 4.96 -12.68 12.12
N GLU A 62 5.80 -11.65 12.27
CA GLU A 62 5.36 -10.33 12.71
C GLU A 62 4.30 -9.69 11.79
N GLN A 63 3.66 -8.62 12.30
CA GLN A 63 2.53 -8.01 11.62
C GLN A 63 2.93 -7.39 10.26
N HIS A 64 2.37 -7.96 9.19
CA HIS A 64 2.69 -7.68 7.78
C HIS A 64 4.09 -8.13 7.31
N GLY A 65 4.72 -9.06 8.04
CA GLY A 65 6.03 -9.62 7.68
C GLY A 65 7.19 -8.61 7.78
N PHE A 66 8.38 -9.09 7.41
CA PHE A 66 9.66 -8.41 7.61
C PHE A 66 10.14 -7.56 6.43
N ALA A 67 9.54 -7.68 5.23
CA ALA A 67 10.07 -7.07 4.01
C ALA A 67 10.26 -5.55 4.11
N ARG A 68 9.23 -4.84 4.61
CA ARG A 68 9.25 -3.40 4.90
C ARG A 68 10.16 -2.97 6.07
N LYS A 69 10.89 -3.89 6.71
CA LYS A 69 11.76 -3.65 7.87
C LYS A 69 13.23 -4.00 7.63
N LYS A 70 13.60 -4.49 6.45
CA LYS A 70 15.02 -4.75 6.11
C LYS A 70 15.52 -3.72 5.09
N LEU A 71 16.83 -3.62 4.95
CA LEU A 71 17.45 -2.79 3.92
C LEU A 71 17.46 -3.56 2.59
N TRP A 72 16.85 -2.98 1.56
CA TRP A 72 16.89 -3.45 0.20
C TRP A 72 18.10 -2.83 -0.52
N VAL A 73 18.68 -3.54 -1.48
CA VAL A 73 19.77 -3.04 -2.32
C VAL A 73 19.26 -2.72 -3.72
N VAL A 74 19.79 -1.66 -4.35
CA VAL A 74 19.53 -1.38 -5.76
C VAL A 74 20.18 -2.46 -6.62
N ASP A 75 19.46 -2.99 -7.61
CA ASP A 75 20.08 -3.85 -8.63
C ASP A 75 20.88 -3.00 -9.63
N GLY A 76 22.11 -3.41 -9.91
CA GLY A 76 22.98 -2.78 -10.89
C GLY A 76 22.80 -3.33 -12.31
N ASN A 77 22.14 -4.49 -12.47
CA ASN A 77 21.87 -5.13 -13.77
C ASN A 77 20.38 -5.50 -13.91
N PRO A 78 19.46 -4.51 -13.86
CA PRO A 78 18.02 -4.77 -14.00
C PRO A 78 17.68 -5.44 -15.35
N PRO A 79 16.59 -6.24 -15.43
CA PRO A 79 16.13 -6.81 -16.70
C PRO A 79 15.83 -5.73 -17.76
N PRO A 80 16.02 -6.03 -19.06
CA PRO A 80 15.69 -5.07 -20.12
C PRO A 80 14.19 -4.76 -20.12
N LEU A 81 13.87 -3.46 -19.97
CA LEU A 81 12.50 -2.94 -19.97
C LEU A 81 11.74 -3.29 -21.25
N HIS A 82 10.42 -3.45 -21.16
CA HIS A 82 9.58 -3.60 -22.34
C HIS A 82 9.70 -2.36 -23.27
N PRO A 83 9.74 -2.53 -24.61
CA PRO A 83 9.95 -1.41 -25.54
C PRO A 83 8.97 -0.24 -25.35
N ASN A 84 7.71 -0.53 -25.02
CA ASN A 84 6.67 0.48 -24.80
C ASN A 84 6.82 1.28 -23.49
N ASP A 85 7.71 0.87 -22.59
CA ASP A 85 8.01 1.54 -21.32
C ASP A 85 9.28 2.40 -21.36
N SER A 86 10.02 2.38 -22.48
CA SER A 86 11.38 2.94 -22.57
C SER A 86 11.49 4.47 -22.75
N TYR A 87 10.42 5.16 -23.17
CA TYR A 87 10.46 6.60 -23.47
C TYR A 87 9.85 7.44 -22.34
N GLY A 88 10.64 8.36 -21.77
CA GLY A 88 10.18 9.36 -20.79
C GLY A 88 9.90 8.83 -19.37
N LYS A 89 10.14 7.55 -19.09
CA LYS A 89 9.95 6.92 -17.76
C LYS A 89 11.30 6.66 -17.09
N SER A 90 11.32 6.58 -15.76
CA SER A 90 12.49 6.13 -14.98
C SER A 90 12.10 4.99 -14.03
N PHE A 91 13.06 4.13 -13.75
CA PHE A 91 12.86 2.86 -13.06
C PHE A 91 13.98 2.64 -12.03
N VAL A 92 13.70 1.85 -11.00
CA VAL A 92 14.70 1.38 -10.02
C VAL A 92 14.25 0.05 -9.45
N ASP A 93 15.05 -0.99 -9.65
CA ASP A 93 14.79 -2.32 -9.11
C ASP A 93 15.50 -2.48 -7.76
N LEU A 94 14.79 -3.04 -6.78
CA LEU A 94 15.27 -3.22 -5.41
C LEU A 94 15.18 -4.70 -4.99
N LEU A 95 16.20 -5.19 -4.28
CA LEU A 95 16.33 -6.59 -3.84
C LEU A 95 16.42 -6.71 -2.31
N LEU A 96 15.58 -7.59 -1.74
CA LEU A 96 15.47 -7.86 -0.30
C LEU A 96 16.42 -9.00 0.16
N LYS A 97 16.99 -8.89 1.37
CA LYS A 97 17.80 -9.93 2.03
C LYS A 97 17.40 -10.07 3.52
N PRO A 98 17.39 -11.28 4.11
CA PRO A 98 16.83 -11.52 5.46
C PRO A 98 17.78 -11.22 6.63
N SER A 99 17.24 -10.93 7.81
CA SER A 99 17.94 -10.86 9.10
C SER A 99 17.00 -11.02 10.30
N GLU A 100 17.54 -11.23 11.50
CA GLU A 100 16.81 -11.47 12.76
C GLU A 100 16.33 -10.17 13.47
N ASP A 101 15.54 -10.35 14.54
CA ASP A 101 14.97 -9.43 15.55
C ASP A 101 14.23 -8.15 15.12
N ASP A 102 12.96 -7.99 15.54
CA ASP A 102 12.12 -6.85 15.10
C ASP A 102 10.80 -6.60 15.91
N LEU A 103 10.69 -5.48 16.64
CA LEU A 103 9.47 -5.00 17.36
C LEU A 103 9.59 -3.47 17.70
N LYS A 104 8.55 -2.72 18.12
CA LYS A 104 7.16 -2.48 17.60
C LYS A 104 6.57 -1.21 18.29
N MET A 105 5.47 -0.64 17.79
CA MET A 105 4.83 0.61 18.30
C MET A 105 3.26 0.60 18.26
N TRP A 106 2.64 1.77 18.46
CA TRP A 106 1.22 2.18 18.77
C TRP A 106 0.92 3.50 17.93
N PRO A 107 -0.30 4.17 17.87
CA PRO A 107 -1.67 5.52 16.49
C PRO A 107 -1.91 6.00 14.98
N HIS A 108 -3.01 6.78 14.67
CA HIS A 108 -3.68 7.04 13.30
C HIS A 108 -4.90 8.13 13.10
N SER A 109 -5.87 8.14 12.08
CA SER A 109 -7.30 8.79 11.93
C SER A 109 -8.10 8.79 10.50
N GLU A 110 -9.46 8.81 10.29
CA GLU A 110 -10.52 8.72 9.11
C GLU A 110 -10.46 9.05 7.49
N VAL A 111 -10.91 8.23 6.41
CA VAL A 111 -11.12 8.56 4.85
C VAL A 111 -12.24 7.82 3.86
N ARG A 112 -12.04 7.28 2.56
CA ARG A 112 -13.05 6.89 1.40
C ARG A 112 -12.67 5.97 0.12
N VAL A 113 -13.55 5.16 -0.59
CA VAL A 113 -13.32 4.25 -1.85
C VAL A 113 -14.55 3.84 -2.78
N GLU A 114 -14.33 3.47 -4.08
CA GLU A 114 -15.22 2.71 -5.03
C GLU A 114 -14.53 1.50 -5.75
N GLY A 115 -15.32 0.57 -6.32
CA GLY A 115 -14.88 -0.58 -7.15
C GLY A 115 -14.90 -1.94 -6.43
N LEU A 116 -15.68 -2.04 -5.35
CA LEU A 116 -15.69 -3.16 -4.38
C LEU A 116 -17.11 -3.69 -4.10
N GLU A 117 -18.08 -3.24 -4.88
CA GLU A 117 -19.52 -3.46 -4.74
C GLU A 117 -19.85 -4.94 -4.94
N THR A 118 -20.78 -5.51 -4.18
CA THR A 118 -21.20 -6.94 -4.24
C THR A 118 -20.11 -7.98 -3.93
N LEU A 119 -18.88 -7.58 -3.62
CA LEU A 119 -17.79 -8.51 -3.30
C LEU A 119 -17.89 -9.06 -1.87
N ASP A 120 -17.48 -10.31 -1.70
CA ASP A 120 -17.18 -10.85 -0.38
C ASP A 120 -15.96 -10.14 0.23
N TYR A 121 -16.03 -9.82 1.52
CA TYR A 121 -14.89 -9.36 2.31
C TYR A 121 -14.76 -10.11 3.63
N LEU A 122 -13.52 -10.17 4.13
CA LEU A 122 -13.19 -10.61 5.48
C LEU A 122 -12.88 -9.39 6.35
N ASP A 123 -13.63 -9.21 7.42
CA ASP A 123 -13.40 -8.10 8.35
C ASP A 123 -12.43 -8.52 9.47
N ASN A 124 -11.22 -7.96 9.50
CA ASN A 124 -10.20 -8.34 10.48
C ASN A 124 -10.55 -7.86 11.91
N LEU A 125 -11.47 -6.91 12.08
CA LEU A 125 -11.97 -6.45 13.39
C LEU A 125 -12.92 -7.50 13.97
N LEU A 126 -13.83 -8.00 13.12
CA LEU A 126 -14.73 -9.12 13.42
C LEU A 126 -14.05 -10.48 13.21
N ARG A 127 -12.76 -10.59 13.54
CA ARG A 127 -11.96 -11.84 13.58
C ARG A 127 -11.93 -12.63 12.27
N ARG A 128 -12.03 -11.95 11.12
CA ARG A 128 -12.19 -12.52 9.76
C ARG A 128 -13.54 -13.22 9.53
N GLU A 129 -14.60 -12.80 10.19
CA GLU A 129 -15.96 -13.10 9.74
C GLU A 129 -16.16 -12.56 8.31
N ARG A 130 -16.95 -13.31 7.52
CA ARG A 130 -17.18 -13.05 6.09
C ARG A 130 -18.52 -12.37 5.88
N PHE A 131 -18.50 -11.28 5.13
CA PHE A 131 -19.66 -10.52 4.72
C PHE A 131 -19.60 -10.28 3.20
N THR A 132 -20.70 -9.81 2.61
CA THR A 132 -20.75 -9.40 1.20
C THR A 132 -21.15 -7.94 1.14
N GLU A 133 -20.40 -7.11 0.41
CA GLU A 133 -20.63 -5.67 0.36
C GLU A 133 -21.97 -5.33 -0.31
N GLN A 134 -22.75 -4.43 0.30
CA GLN A 134 -24.10 -4.08 -0.15
C GLN A 134 -24.23 -2.61 -0.59
N GLY A 135 -23.22 -1.78 -0.34
CA GLY A 135 -23.20 -0.38 -0.79
C GLY A 135 -22.61 -0.22 -2.19
N ASP A 136 -23.15 0.72 -2.97
CA ASP A 136 -22.62 1.14 -4.28
C ASP A 136 -21.29 1.92 -4.18
N THR A 137 -20.86 2.27 -2.97
CA THR A 137 -19.63 3.03 -2.67
C THR A 137 -19.25 2.81 -1.20
N LEU A 138 -17.96 2.70 -0.88
CA LEU A 138 -17.47 2.52 0.49
C LEU A 138 -17.14 3.87 1.14
N THR A 139 -18.01 4.29 2.07
CA THR A 139 -17.74 5.38 3.02
C THR A 139 -17.13 4.86 4.33
N PHE A 140 -16.50 5.75 5.10
CA PHE A 140 -15.84 5.41 6.35
C PHE A 140 -16.38 6.33 7.44
N GLU A 141 -17.04 5.70 8.41
CA GLU A 141 -17.66 6.36 9.57
C GLU A 141 -17.18 5.71 10.89
N SER A 142 -16.28 4.73 10.79
CA SER A 142 -15.69 3.96 11.89
C SER A 142 -14.44 3.21 11.40
N GLU A 143 -13.83 2.38 12.25
CA GLU A 143 -12.66 1.57 11.90
C GLU A 143 -12.98 0.58 10.76
N VAL A 144 -12.09 0.54 9.76
CA VAL A 144 -12.15 -0.44 8.66
C VAL A 144 -10.78 -1.14 8.57
N ASP A 145 -10.80 -2.47 8.59
CA ASP A 145 -9.63 -3.34 8.43
C ASP A 145 -10.10 -4.58 7.64
N ARG A 146 -10.47 -4.36 6.38
CA ARG A 146 -11.17 -5.34 5.52
C ARG A 146 -10.27 -5.88 4.42
N VAL A 147 -10.53 -7.11 4.00
CA VAL A 147 -9.94 -7.71 2.80
C VAL A 147 -11.06 -8.16 1.88
N TYR A 148 -11.29 -7.41 0.80
CA TYR A 148 -12.22 -7.72 -0.28
C TYR A 148 -11.59 -8.76 -1.20
N LEU A 149 -12.38 -9.74 -1.63
CA LEU A 149 -11.88 -10.99 -2.22
C LEU A 149 -12.17 -11.09 -3.71
N SER A 150 -11.20 -11.58 -4.49
CA SER A 150 -11.35 -11.84 -5.93
C SER A 150 -11.89 -10.63 -6.73
N SER A 151 -11.42 -9.43 -6.42
CA SER A 151 -11.92 -8.17 -6.99
C SER A 151 -11.46 -7.92 -8.42
N SER A 152 -12.18 -7.03 -9.10
CA SER A 152 -11.75 -6.33 -10.32
C SER A 152 -10.26 -5.93 -10.29
N ASP A 153 -9.56 -6.04 -11.42
CA ASP A 153 -8.18 -5.57 -11.60
C ASP A 153 -8.07 -4.04 -11.72
N VAL A 154 -9.18 -3.31 -11.60
CA VAL A 154 -9.25 -1.84 -11.50
C VAL A 154 -10.13 -1.44 -10.32
N ILE A 155 -9.59 -0.62 -9.43
CA ILE A 155 -10.25 -0.01 -8.26
C ILE A 155 -10.12 1.52 -8.37
N SER A 156 -11.08 2.28 -7.83
CA SER A 156 -11.10 3.75 -7.92
C SER A 156 -11.25 4.40 -6.54
N VAL A 157 -10.37 5.34 -6.20
CA VAL A 157 -10.38 6.03 -4.90
C VAL A 157 -10.68 7.51 -5.13
N PHE A 158 -11.82 7.99 -4.65
CA PHE A 158 -12.33 9.34 -4.91
C PHE A 158 -12.06 10.29 -3.74
N ASP A 159 -11.10 11.18 -3.93
CA ASP A 159 -10.82 12.30 -3.05
C ASP A 159 -11.66 13.51 -3.49
N HIS A 160 -12.88 13.60 -2.95
CA HIS A 160 -13.79 14.71 -3.24
C HIS A 160 -13.26 16.08 -2.76
N GLN A 161 -12.42 16.11 -1.72
CA GLN A 161 -11.88 17.35 -1.15
C GLN A 161 -10.88 17.99 -2.11
N SER A 162 -9.98 17.18 -2.66
CA SER A 162 -8.97 17.60 -3.64
C SER A 162 -9.45 17.50 -5.10
N LYS A 163 -10.69 17.05 -5.33
CA LYS A 163 -11.31 16.82 -6.65
C LYS A 163 -10.44 15.97 -7.60
N ARG A 164 -9.98 14.82 -7.11
CA ARG A 164 -9.11 13.90 -7.85
C ARG A 164 -9.52 12.45 -7.64
N THR A 165 -9.34 11.64 -8.68
CA THR A 165 -9.58 10.19 -8.62
C THR A 165 -8.25 9.47 -8.78
N PHE A 166 -7.88 8.64 -7.81
CA PHE A 166 -6.79 7.69 -7.97
C PHE A 166 -7.35 6.40 -8.54
N GLN A 167 -6.89 5.99 -9.72
CA GLN A 167 -7.18 4.68 -10.28
C GLN A 167 -6.04 3.72 -9.96
N ILE A 168 -6.38 2.59 -9.35
CA ILE A 168 -5.45 1.55 -8.94
C ILE A 168 -5.68 0.36 -9.86
N ARG A 169 -4.73 0.12 -10.77
CA ARG A 169 -4.66 -1.11 -11.57
C ARG A 169 -3.82 -2.14 -10.83
N LYS A 170 -4.27 -3.39 -10.81
CA LYS A 170 -3.53 -4.51 -10.22
C LYS A 170 -3.45 -5.70 -11.18
N LYS A 171 -2.41 -6.52 -11.04
CA LYS A 171 -2.23 -7.77 -11.79
C LYS A 171 -1.52 -8.80 -10.92
N GLY A 172 -1.97 -10.05 -10.97
CA GLY A 172 -1.45 -11.14 -10.12
C GLY A 172 -1.90 -11.07 -8.65
N LEU A 173 -2.65 -10.03 -8.29
CA LEU A 173 -3.14 -9.69 -6.96
C LEU A 173 -4.68 -9.82 -6.98
N PRO A 174 -5.25 -10.96 -6.55
CA PRO A 174 -6.69 -11.21 -6.64
C PRO A 174 -7.53 -10.44 -5.62
N ASP A 175 -6.95 -10.04 -4.48
CA ASP A 175 -7.67 -9.47 -3.34
C ASP A 175 -7.34 -7.96 -3.19
N VAL A 176 -8.13 -7.22 -2.42
CA VAL A 176 -7.86 -5.81 -2.06
C VAL A 176 -7.99 -5.63 -0.56
N VAL A 177 -6.94 -5.10 0.06
CA VAL A 177 -6.99 -4.61 1.44
C VAL A 177 -7.57 -3.21 1.42
N VAL A 178 -8.55 -2.95 2.28
CA VAL A 178 -9.00 -1.60 2.60
C VAL A 178 -8.82 -1.37 4.08
N TRP A 179 -7.98 -0.38 4.44
CA TRP A 179 -7.61 -0.15 5.84
C TRP A 179 -7.57 1.33 6.23
N ASN A 180 -8.38 1.65 7.22
CA ASN A 180 -8.74 2.98 7.71
C ASN A 180 -8.99 2.84 9.24
N PRO A 181 -7.95 2.86 10.08
CA PRO A 181 -8.05 2.38 11.47
C PRO A 181 -8.86 3.19 12.53
N TRP A 182 -9.40 4.38 12.26
CA TRP A 182 -10.28 5.24 13.10
C TRP A 182 -9.89 5.63 14.55
N GLU A 183 -10.48 6.74 15.04
CA GLU A 183 -10.12 7.57 16.23
C GLU A 183 -9.53 6.83 17.45
N LYS A 184 -10.00 5.63 17.80
CA LYS A 184 -9.52 4.89 18.99
C LYS A 184 -8.17 4.20 18.77
N LYS A 185 -8.05 3.39 17.71
CA LYS A 185 -6.74 2.88 17.23
C LYS A 185 -5.89 4.04 16.74
N ALA A 186 -6.51 5.21 16.52
CA ALA A 186 -5.93 6.45 16.07
C ALA A 186 -5.48 7.46 17.13
N LYS A 187 -5.79 7.29 18.43
CA LYS A 187 -5.26 8.09 19.57
C LYS A 187 -4.32 7.34 20.51
N ALA A 188 -3.88 6.23 19.98
CA ALA A 188 -2.60 5.59 20.21
C ALA A 188 -1.86 5.50 18.74
N MET A 189 -0.01 6.35 17.71
CA MET A 189 0.77 6.64 16.42
C MET A 189 2.00 7.37 16.99
N ALA A 190 2.91 6.61 17.60
CA ALA A 190 4.28 7.03 17.83
C ALA A 190 4.96 7.44 16.51
N ASP A 191 4.53 6.87 15.38
CA ASP A 191 4.92 7.22 14.00
C ASP A 191 3.78 7.86 13.16
N LEU A 192 2.65 8.28 13.75
CA LEU A 192 1.52 8.93 13.04
C LEU A 192 0.79 9.94 13.94
N GLY A 193 0.37 11.07 13.40
CA GLY A 193 -0.49 12.02 14.10
C GLY A 193 -1.81 11.43 14.57
N ASP A 194 -2.26 11.87 15.75
CA ASP A 194 -3.53 11.59 16.42
C ASP A 194 -4.77 11.99 15.57
N GLU A 195 -4.51 12.75 14.51
CA GLU A 195 -5.45 13.35 13.58
C GLU A 195 -4.90 13.26 12.12
N GLU A 196 -3.92 12.40 11.82
CA GLU A 196 -3.19 12.43 10.53
C GLU A 196 -3.62 11.45 9.43
N TYR A 197 -4.15 10.26 9.70
CA TYR A 197 -4.59 9.41 8.58
C TYR A 197 -5.83 10.01 7.88
N LYS A 198 -6.41 11.12 8.39
CA LYS A 198 -7.42 12.02 7.76
C LYS A 198 -7.06 12.53 6.36
N GLN A 199 -5.93 12.05 5.86
CA GLN A 199 -5.16 12.45 4.69
C GLN A 199 -4.60 11.19 3.96
N MET A 200 -4.94 9.95 4.37
CA MET A 200 -4.55 8.68 3.74
C MET A 200 -5.65 7.61 3.77
N LEU A 201 -5.50 6.61 2.92
CA LEU A 201 -6.23 5.35 3.03
C LEU A 201 -5.39 4.28 2.35
N CYS A 202 -5.24 3.12 2.98
CA CYS A 202 -4.63 1.98 2.31
C CYS A 202 -5.69 1.26 1.49
N VAL A 203 -5.49 1.23 0.17
CA VAL A 203 -6.26 0.46 -0.81
C VAL A 203 -5.26 -0.41 -1.58
N ASP A 204 -4.77 -1.45 -0.92
CA ASP A 204 -3.61 -2.22 -1.41
C ASP A 204 -4.07 -3.44 -2.20
N GLY A 205 -3.62 -3.57 -3.45
CA GLY A 205 -3.77 -4.81 -4.21
C GLY A 205 -2.97 -5.94 -3.55
N ALA A 206 -3.60 -7.08 -3.30
CA ALA A 206 -3.04 -8.13 -2.45
C ALA A 206 -3.34 -9.56 -2.96
N ALA A 207 -2.69 -10.54 -2.35
CA ALA A 207 -2.95 -11.97 -2.54
C ALA A 207 -2.97 -12.63 -1.16
N ILE A 208 -4.17 -12.83 -0.59
CA ILE A 208 -4.36 -12.99 0.85
C ILE A 208 -5.27 -14.17 1.23
N GLU A 209 -6.32 -14.46 0.47
CA GLU A 209 -7.23 -15.57 0.80
C GLU A 209 -6.72 -16.92 0.28
N LYS A 210 -6.04 -16.92 -0.86
CA LYS A 210 -5.39 -18.10 -1.45
C LYS A 210 -3.87 -17.92 -1.36
N PRO A 211 -3.15 -18.68 -0.50
CA PRO A 211 -1.70 -18.60 -0.40
C PRO A 211 -1.01 -18.92 -1.73
N ILE A 212 -0.15 -18.02 -2.18
CA ILE A 212 0.72 -18.27 -3.34
C ILE A 212 1.71 -19.37 -2.96
N THR A 213 1.72 -20.46 -3.73
CA THR A 213 2.62 -21.60 -3.53
C THR A 213 3.43 -21.79 -4.80
N LEU A 214 4.75 -21.72 -4.69
CA LEU A 214 5.70 -21.88 -5.81
C LEU A 214 6.53 -23.16 -5.61
N LYS A 215 6.73 -23.92 -6.69
CA LYS A 215 7.75 -24.97 -6.75
C LYS A 215 9.13 -24.36 -7.01
N PRO A 216 10.24 -25.08 -6.75
CA PRO A 216 11.58 -24.61 -7.10
C PRO A 216 11.68 -24.22 -8.59
N GLY A 217 12.05 -22.96 -8.86
CA GLY A 217 12.15 -22.41 -10.21
C GLY A 217 10.86 -21.80 -10.78
N GLU A 218 9.73 -21.82 -10.05
CA GLU A 218 8.53 -21.06 -10.41
C GLU A 218 8.61 -19.62 -9.88
N GLU A 219 8.09 -18.66 -10.65
CA GLU A 219 7.98 -17.25 -10.28
C GLU A 219 6.50 -16.88 -10.07
N TRP A 220 6.23 -15.95 -9.15
CA TRP A 220 4.99 -15.17 -9.14
C TRP A 220 5.36 -13.68 -9.08
N THR A 221 4.64 -12.88 -9.89
CA THR A 221 4.83 -11.44 -9.98
C THR A 221 3.49 -10.73 -9.81
N GLY A 222 3.36 -9.98 -8.71
CA GLY A 222 2.29 -9.01 -8.50
C GLY A 222 2.71 -7.62 -8.96
N ARG A 223 1.83 -6.91 -9.69
CA ARG A 223 2.04 -5.50 -10.10
C ARG A 223 0.89 -4.65 -9.60
N LEU A 224 1.23 -3.49 -9.01
CA LEU A 224 0.32 -2.40 -8.72
C LEU A 224 0.69 -1.21 -9.62
N GLU A 225 -0.30 -0.50 -10.15
CA GLU A 225 -0.14 0.66 -11.02
C GLU A 225 -1.10 1.75 -10.56
N LEU A 226 -0.56 2.79 -9.94
CA LEU A 226 -1.31 3.94 -9.46
C LEU A 226 -1.34 5.03 -10.54
N SER A 227 -2.53 5.52 -10.88
CA SER A 227 -2.73 6.59 -11.86
C SER A 227 -3.60 7.69 -11.26
N LEU A 228 -3.17 8.95 -11.37
CA LEU A 228 -4.01 10.10 -11.07
C LEU A 228 -4.88 10.41 -12.30
N ILE A 229 -6.19 10.37 -12.15
CA ILE A 229 -7.15 10.76 -13.19
C ILE A 229 -7.76 12.11 -12.79
N PRO A 230 -7.65 13.15 -13.63
CA PRO A 230 -8.38 14.40 -13.42
C PRO A 230 -9.89 14.13 -13.37
N SER A 231 -10.57 14.61 -12.34
CA SER A 231 -12.02 14.57 -12.30
C SER A 231 -12.60 15.51 -13.38
N SER A 232 -13.55 14.99 -14.15
CA SER A 232 -14.34 15.73 -15.16
C SER A 232 -15.40 16.61 -14.53
#